data_AF-A0A7Y2DPD6-F1
#
_entry.id   AF-A0A7Y2DPD6-F1
#
_cell.length_a   1.000
_cell.length_b   1.000
_cell.length_c   1.000
_cell.angle_alpha   90.00
_cell.angle_beta   90.00
_cell.angle_gamma   90.00
#
_symmetry.space_group_name_H-M   'P 1'
#
loop_
_entity.id
_entity.type
_entity.pdbx_description
1 polymer ?
#
loop_
_entity_poly.entity_id
_entity_poly.type
_entity_poly.pdbx_seq_one_letter_code
_entity_poly.pdbx_strand_id
1 'polypeptide(L)'
;MERKIIKTADGSSTIQLLDWDEQYHSKHGAIQEAYHVFIKHGLSLFANREIAILEIGFGTGLNAFITFLEARNLNISLTYCG
;
A
#
# COMPACT_ATOMS: atom_id res chain seq x y z
N MET A 1 -10.78 -6.05 20.54
CA MET A 1 -9.69 -6.36 19.59
C MET A 1 -8.50 -5.48 19.85
N GLU A 2 -7.44 -6.08 20.39
CA GLU A 2 -6.20 -5.38 20.71
C GLU A 2 -5.35 -5.19 19.45
N ARG A 3 -4.78 -3.98 19.29
CA ARG A 3 -3.96 -3.59 18.14
C ARG A 3 -2.59 -3.15 18.61
N LYS A 4 -1.54 -3.62 17.96
CA LYS A 4 -0.15 -3.22 18.26
C LYS A 4 0.58 -2.78 17.01
N ILE A 5 1.33 -1.69 17.11
CA ILE A 5 2.27 -1.28 16.06
C ILE A 5 3.54 -2.10 16.24
N ILE A 6 3.94 -2.82 15.19
CA ILE A 6 5.18 -3.59 15.16
C ILE A 6 6.05 -3.16 13.98
N LYS A 7 7.36 -3.42 14.07
CA LYS A 7 8.30 -3.22 12.97
C LYS A 7 8.32 -4.42 12.03
N THR A 8 8.34 -4.15 10.74
CA THR A 8 8.54 -5.16 9.68
C THR A 8 10.02 -5.28 9.34
N ALA A 9 10.39 -6.27 8.52
CA ALA A 9 11.78 -6.52 8.15
C ALA A 9 12.42 -5.40 7.30
N ASP A 10 11.63 -4.54 6.63
CA ASP A 10 12.15 -3.38 5.90
C ASP A 10 12.21 -2.09 6.75
N GLY A 11 11.97 -2.20 8.06
CA GLY A 11 12.00 -1.07 9.02
C GLY A 11 10.73 -0.21 9.04
N SER A 12 9.79 -0.45 8.12
CA SER A 12 8.45 0.12 8.18
C SER A 12 7.65 -0.44 9.36
N SER A 13 6.43 0.06 9.53
CA SER A 13 5.56 -0.35 10.63
C SER A 13 4.26 -0.93 10.09
N THR A 14 3.72 -1.94 10.76
CA THR A 14 2.42 -2.55 10.46
C THR A 14 1.58 -2.65 11.74
N ILE A 15 0.28 -2.81 11.58
CA ILE A 15 -0.65 -3.05 12.70
C ILE A 15 -0.86 -4.56 12.81
N GLN A 16 -0.52 -5.13 13.96
CA GLN A 16 -0.85 -6.49 14.34
C GLN A 16 -2.21 -6.51 15.06
N LEU A 17 -3.12 -7.36 14.59
CA LEU A 17 -4.34 -7.76 15.29
C LEU A 17 -4.03 -9.00 16.10
N LEU A 18 -3.86 -8.85 17.42
CA LEU A 18 -3.40 -9.96 18.27
C LEU A 18 -4.39 -11.12 18.31
N ASP A 19 -5.69 -10.81 18.34
CA ASP A 19 -6.74 -11.82 18.43
C ASP A 19 -6.86 -12.71 17.17
N TRP A 20 -6.34 -12.24 16.03
CA TRP A 20 -6.42 -12.93 14.74
C TRP A 20 -5.07 -13.48 14.27
N ASP A 21 -3.99 -13.17 14.98
CA ASP A 21 -2.61 -13.41 14.55
C ASP A 21 -2.29 -12.87 13.13
N GLU A 22 -2.96 -11.79 12.74
CA GLU A 22 -2.85 -11.18 11.41
C GLU A 22 -2.23 -9.78 11.45
N GLN A 23 -1.57 -9.38 10.36
CA GLN A 23 -1.04 -8.03 10.16
C GLN A 23 -1.78 -7.30 9.03
N TYR A 24 -1.85 -5.96 9.11
CA TYR A 24 -2.40 -5.14 8.02
C TYR A 24 -1.54 -5.19 6.75
N HIS A 25 -0.22 -5.28 6.95
CA HIS A 25 0.80 -5.42 5.90
C HIS A 25 1.80 -6.48 6.31
N SER A 26 2.45 -7.10 5.33
CA SER A 26 3.41 -8.18 5.53
C SER A 26 4.52 -7.83 6.53
N LYS A 27 4.81 -8.77 7.43
CA LYS A 27 5.98 -8.70 8.33
C LYS A 27 7.32 -8.70 7.58
N HIS A 28 7.35 -9.17 6.33
CA HIS A 28 8.54 -9.16 5.48
C HIS A 28 8.88 -7.75 4.94
N GLY A 29 7.96 -6.78 5.07
CA GLY A 29 8.19 -5.38 4.72
C GLY A 29 6.96 -4.76 4.07
N ALA A 30 6.30 -3.82 4.76
CA ALA A 30 5.09 -3.19 4.27
C ALA A 30 5.37 -2.27 3.06
N ILE A 31 6.49 -1.56 3.08
CA ILE A 31 6.88 -0.69 1.97
C ILE A 31 7.35 -1.53 0.78
N GLN A 32 8.15 -2.57 1.03
CA GLN A 32 8.59 -3.48 -0.03
C GLN A 32 7.41 -4.16 -0.72
N GLU A 33 6.43 -4.64 0.04
CA GLU A 33 5.18 -5.20 -0.49
C GLU A 33 4.43 -4.17 -1.33
N ALA A 34 4.21 -2.96 -0.79
CA ALA A 34 3.50 -1.89 -1.50
C ALA A 34 4.13 -1.58 -2.87
N TYR A 35 5.45 -1.42 -2.91
CA TYR A 35 6.18 -1.17 -4.15
C TYR A 35 6.19 -2.38 -5.09
N HIS A 36 6.34 -3.58 -4.56
CA HIS A 36 6.42 -4.79 -5.39
C HIS A 36 5.07 -5.13 -6.01
N VAL A 37 4.00 -5.16 -5.22
CA VAL A 37 2.69 -5.64 -5.66
C VAL A 37 1.92 -4.52 -6.34
N PHE A 38 1.70 -3.40 -5.66
CA PHE A 38 0.74 -2.38 -6.12
C PHE A 38 1.36 -1.38 -7.10
N ILE A 39 2.65 -1.07 -6.96
CA ILE A 39 3.33 -0.15 -7.90
C ILE A 39 3.88 -0.92 -9.10
N LYS A 40 4.88 -1.78 -8.89
CA LYS A 40 5.60 -2.44 -9.99
C LYS A 40 4.70 -3.33 -10.84
N HIS A 41 3.85 -4.15 -10.22
CA HIS A 41 2.94 -5.06 -10.91
C HIS A 41 1.51 -4.48 -11.07
N GLY A 42 1.31 -3.22 -10.67
CA GLY A 42 0.04 -2.51 -10.82
C GLY A 42 0.24 -1.19 -11.54
N LEU A 43 0.34 -0.09 -10.77
CA LEU A 43 0.35 1.29 -11.27
C LEU A 43 1.34 1.53 -12.43
N SER A 44 2.55 0.96 -12.38
CA SER A 44 3.58 1.13 -13.42
C SER A 44 3.16 0.64 -14.81
N LEU A 45 2.17 -0.25 -14.89
CA LEU A 45 1.63 -0.75 -16.16
C LEU A 45 0.74 0.27 -16.89
N PHE A 46 0.41 1.39 -16.24
CA PHE A 46 -0.52 2.41 -16.73
C PHE A 46 0.11 3.79 -16.91
N ALA A 47 1.45 3.88 -17.05
CA ALA A 47 2.16 5.15 -17.23
C ALA A 47 1.57 6.01 -18.36
N ASN A 48 1.49 7.33 -18.15
CA ASN A 48 0.90 8.31 -19.08
C ASN A 48 -0.58 8.06 -19.43
N ARG A 49 -1.36 7.49 -18.49
CA ARG A 49 -2.80 7.29 -18.66
C ARG A 49 -3.60 7.98 -17.56
N GLU A 50 -4.87 8.20 -17.83
CA GLU A 50 -5.86 8.52 -16.80
C GLU A 50 -6.51 7.22 -16.34
N ILE A 51 -6.53 7.00 -15.02
CA ILE A 51 -7.11 5.80 -14.42
C ILE A 51 -7.89 6.14 -13.14
N ALA A 52 -8.84 5.28 -12.79
CA ALA A 52 -9.49 5.26 -11.50
C ALA A 52 -9.11 3.99 -10.74
N ILE A 53 -8.74 4.12 -9.47
CA ILE A 53 -8.38 3.00 -8.59
C ILE A 53 -9.40 2.89 -7.46
N LEU A 54 -9.89 1.66 -7.24
CA LEU A 54 -10.67 1.27 -6.07
C LEU A 54 -9.77 0.43 -5.15
N GLU A 55 -9.59 0.86 -3.91
CA GLU A 55 -8.96 0.08 -2.84
C GLU A 55 -10.05 -0.55 -1.98
N ILE A 56 -9.95 -1.87 -1.77
CA ILE A 56 -10.83 -2.59 -0.85
C ILE A 56 -10.03 -2.88 0.40
N GLY A 57 -10.38 -2.17 1.48
CA GLY A 57 -9.68 -2.24 2.76
C GLY A 57 -8.55 -1.22 2.84
N PHE A 58 -8.91 0.05 3.06
CA PHE A 58 -7.96 1.17 3.15
C PHE A 58 -6.84 0.97 4.18
N GLY A 59 -7.10 0.20 5.25
CA GLY A 59 -6.10 -0.19 6.23
C GLY A 59 -5.40 1.02 6.87
N THR A 60 -4.10 1.15 6.65
CA THR A 60 -3.28 2.28 7.12
C THR A 60 -3.15 3.41 6.09
N GLY A 61 -3.71 3.26 4.89
CA GLY A 61 -3.56 4.19 3.77
C GLY A 61 -2.18 4.14 3.09
N LEU A 62 -1.32 3.16 3.41
CA LEU A 62 0.04 3.06 2.87
C LEU A 62 0.05 2.93 1.34
N ASN A 63 -0.83 2.09 0.78
CA ASN A 63 -0.91 1.88 -0.66
C ASN A 63 -1.39 3.14 -1.37
N ALA A 64 -2.41 3.82 -0.83
CA ALA A 64 -2.88 5.09 -1.37
C ALA A 64 -1.79 6.17 -1.35
N PHE A 65 -1.04 6.28 -0.24
CA PHE A 65 0.05 7.24 -0.11
C PHE A 65 1.19 6.99 -1.10
N ILE A 66 1.68 5.75 -1.20
CA ILE A 66 2.73 5.40 -2.17
C ILE A 66 2.22 5.57 -3.60
N THR A 67 0.97 5.17 -3.89
CA THR A 67 0.33 5.37 -5.20
C THR A 67 0.31 6.85 -5.59
N PHE A 68 -0.04 7.75 -4.67
CA PHE A 68 -0.02 9.20 -4.92
C PHE A 68 1.37 9.72 -5.28
N LEU A 69 2.41 9.25 -4.58
CA LEU A 69 3.79 9.65 -4.87
C LEU A 69 4.24 9.16 -6.25
N GLU A 70 4.00 7.89 -6.56
CA GLU A 70 4.48 7.26 -7.80
C GLU A 70 3.66 7.67 -9.02
N ALA A 71 2.36 7.99 -8.87
CA ALA A 71 1.55 8.49 -9.97
C ALA A 71 2.12 9.78 -10.57
N ARG A 72 2.71 10.65 -9.74
CA ARG A 72 3.41 11.87 -10.20
C ARG A 72 4.63 11.54 -11.04
N ASN A 73 5.42 10.54 -10.63
CA ASN A 73 6.63 10.11 -11.35
C ASN A 73 6.28 9.44 -12.68
N LEU A 74 5.16 8.72 -12.73
CA LEU A 74 4.67 8.00 -13.91
C LEU A 74 3.77 8.85 -14.82
N ASN A 75 3.55 10.12 -14.46
CA ASN A 75 2.67 11.05 -15.16
C ASN A 75 1.26 10.47 -15.38
N ILE A 76 0.69 9.89 -14.32
CA ILE A 76 -0.64 9.29 -14.30
C ILE A 76 -1.63 10.28 -13.68
N SER A 77 -2.72 10.58 -14.37
CA SER A 77 -3.87 11.28 -13.78
C SER A 77 -4.73 10.25 -13.05
N LEU A 78 -4.93 10.44 -11.75
CA LEU A 78 -5.48 9.43 -10.86
C LEU A 78 -6.73 9.95 -10.14
N THR A 79 -7.81 9.19 -10.20
CA THR A 79 -8.89 9.23 -9.20
C THR A 79 -8.75 8.02 -8.28
N TYR A 80 -8.74 8.22 -6.97
CA TYR A 80 -8.56 7.15 -5.98
C TYR A 80 -9.75 7.11 -5.02
N CYS A 81 -10.33 5.93 -4.84
CA CYS A 81 -11.38 5.66 -3.86
C CYS A 81 -10.92 4.48 -2.98
N GLY A 82 -10.94 4.66 -1.66
CA GLY A 82 -10.56 3.64 -0.68
C GLY A 82 -11.57 3.52 0.46
#